data_AF-A0A2T1KKL4-F1
#
_entry.id   AF-A0A2T1KKL4-F1
#
_cell.length_a   1.000
_cell.length_b   1.000
_cell.length_c   1.000
_cell.angle_alpha   90.00
_cell.angle_beta   90.00
_cell.angle_gamma   90.00
#
_symmetry.space_group_name_H-M   'P 1'
#
loop_
_entity.id
_entity.type
_entity.pdbx_description
1 polymer ?
#
loop_
_entity_poly.entity_id
_entity_poly.type
_entity_poly.pdbx_seq_one_letter_code
_entity_poly.pdbx_strand_id
1 'polypeptide(L)'
;MATPQVDQQAASSSRVLEQLRGKRVLITGTTGFLGKVVLEKLIRAVPDIGDIYLLIRGNRQYPEGRVRFLEEVASSSVFDHLRETDGARFEAFLEDRIHCVTGEVTEPYFGLNASGFKELAGKLDLVVNSAASVNFREELDKALAINTLCLENIASLADANPNLAVIQVSTCYVNGMNSGQVMESVIAPVGEAIPRSDDGFYEIADLVTELQGKIAGVRQRFTGKTLEKQLIDLGIREANRYGWSDTYTFTKWLGEQLLMKRLADRSLTIVRPSIIESALEEPAPGWIEGVKVADAIILAYAREKVALFPGKRSGIIDVIPVDLVANAIILSLAEAVSVAPRRRIYQCCSGSANPISLGQFIDHLMAEAKANYGAYERLFYRQPTRPFVAVNRRLFDLVVSGARMPLTLSDRVLRLLGKDGNGRVLRNLDTAKSLATIFGFYTAPDYIFRNDELQALATRMGEADKALFPVNPQRIDWEVYLRKVHLTGLNRYALAERKAVRAKLREQRKKAA
;
A
#
# COMPACT_ATOMS: atom_id res chain seq x y z
N MET A 1 -22.26 -18.86 11.55
CA MET A 1 -21.61 -18.60 12.85
C MET A 1 -22.03 -17.21 13.26
N ALA A 2 -22.60 -17.07 14.45
CA ALA A 2 -23.03 -15.76 14.96
C ALA A 2 -21.86 -14.79 14.95
N THR A 3 -22.15 -13.54 14.58
CA THR A 3 -21.27 -12.39 14.80
C THR A 3 -20.73 -12.49 16.23
N PRO A 4 -19.42 -12.29 16.49
CA PRO A 4 -19.05 -11.84 17.81
C PRO A 4 -19.70 -10.47 17.96
N GLN A 5 -20.90 -10.43 18.57
CA GLN A 5 -21.25 -9.29 19.40
C GLN A 5 -19.97 -9.01 20.18
N VAL A 6 -19.39 -7.81 20.01
CA VAL A 6 -18.29 -7.37 20.87
C VAL A 6 -18.73 -7.71 22.28
N ASP A 7 -18.04 -8.67 22.91
CA ASP A 7 -18.43 -9.18 24.21
C ASP A 7 -18.63 -7.95 25.09
N GLN A 8 -19.82 -7.75 25.65
CA GLN A 8 -20.17 -6.48 26.32
C GLN A 8 -19.15 -6.17 27.43
N GLN A 9 -18.53 -7.21 27.99
CA GLN A 9 -17.42 -7.11 28.91
C GLN A 9 -16.13 -6.57 28.26
N ALA A 10 -15.72 -7.08 27.10
CA ALA A 10 -14.57 -6.58 26.35
C ALA A 10 -14.79 -5.12 25.89
N ALA A 11 -15.99 -4.78 25.40
CA ALA A 11 -16.36 -3.42 25.00
C ALA A 11 -16.23 -2.42 26.16
N SER A 12 -16.66 -2.82 27.36
CA SER A 12 -16.61 -1.96 28.56
C SER A 12 -15.21 -1.63 29.08
N SER A 13 -14.19 -2.38 28.63
CA SER A 13 -12.79 -2.23 29.05
C SER A 13 -11.84 -1.73 27.95
N SER A 14 -12.35 -1.50 26.75
CA SER A 14 -11.56 -1.06 25.60
C SER A 14 -11.22 0.42 25.71
N ARG A 15 -9.92 0.74 25.75
CA ARG A 15 -9.43 2.12 25.73
C ARG A 15 -9.63 2.73 24.35
N VAL A 16 -9.44 1.95 23.29
CA VAL A 16 -9.65 2.43 21.91
C VAL A 16 -11.09 2.92 21.71
N LEU A 17 -12.08 2.15 22.14
CA LEU A 17 -13.49 2.53 22.01
C LEU A 17 -13.83 3.75 22.85
N GLU A 18 -13.32 3.83 24.08
CA GLU A 18 -13.49 5.00 24.94
C GLU A 18 -12.90 6.28 24.32
N GLN A 19 -11.65 6.19 23.83
CA GLN A 19 -10.88 7.33 23.32
C GLN A 19 -11.41 7.85 21.98
N LEU A 20 -11.93 6.96 21.14
CA LEU A 20 -12.50 7.31 19.84
C LEU A 20 -14.00 7.67 19.90
N ARG A 21 -14.63 7.55 21.06
CA ARG A 21 -16.03 7.90 21.26
C ARG A 21 -16.31 9.34 20.87
N GLY A 22 -17.24 9.54 19.94
CA GLY A 22 -17.66 10.84 19.43
C GLY A 22 -16.59 11.59 18.63
N LYS A 23 -15.41 11.00 18.39
CA LYS A 23 -14.32 11.66 17.64
C LYS A 23 -14.65 11.73 16.16
N ARG A 24 -14.38 12.87 15.55
CA ARG A 24 -14.62 13.15 14.14
C ARG A 24 -13.31 13.01 13.37
N VAL A 25 -13.29 12.15 12.36
CA VAL A 25 -12.07 11.77 11.65
C VAL A 25 -12.18 12.10 10.17
N LEU A 26 -11.15 12.72 9.60
CA LEU A 26 -10.97 12.84 8.15
C LEU A 26 -10.11 11.69 7.66
N ILE A 27 -10.55 10.98 6.62
CA ILE A 27 -9.76 9.95 5.94
C ILE A 27 -9.53 10.40 4.49
N THR A 28 -8.27 10.42 4.07
CA THR A 28 -7.89 10.57 2.66
C THR A 28 -7.50 9.21 2.08
N GLY A 29 -7.65 9.05 0.76
CA GLY A 29 -7.27 7.81 0.09
C GLY A 29 -8.25 6.64 0.28
N THR A 30 -9.49 6.91 0.70
CA THR A 30 -10.53 5.90 0.96
C THR A 30 -11.00 5.16 -0.29
N THR A 31 -10.69 5.66 -1.49
CA THR A 31 -10.93 4.91 -2.73
C THR A 31 -9.94 3.76 -2.93
N GLY A 32 -8.81 3.77 -2.21
CA GLY A 32 -7.79 2.74 -2.25
C GLY A 32 -7.99 1.61 -1.24
N PHE A 33 -7.20 0.55 -1.42
CA PHE A 33 -7.26 -0.70 -0.67
C PHE A 33 -7.23 -0.54 0.87
N LEU A 34 -6.20 0.12 1.42
CA LEU A 34 -6.06 0.27 2.87
C LEU A 34 -7.15 1.19 3.45
N GLY A 35 -7.46 2.29 2.76
CA GLY A 35 -8.47 3.25 3.23
C GLY A 35 -9.87 2.61 3.36
N LYS A 36 -10.23 1.70 2.45
CA LYS A 36 -11.45 0.89 2.53
C LYS A 36 -11.50 0.01 3.78
N VAL A 37 -10.41 -0.69 4.10
CA VAL A 37 -10.33 -1.58 5.27
C VAL A 37 -10.36 -0.77 6.57
N VAL A 38 -9.67 0.37 6.62
CA VAL A 38 -9.74 1.28 7.78
C VAL A 38 -11.17 1.78 7.98
N LEU A 39 -11.85 2.22 6.91
CA LEU A 39 -13.24 2.67 6.98
C LEU A 39 -14.17 1.55 7.47
N GLU A 40 -14.07 0.35 6.89
CA GLU A 40 -14.84 -0.82 7.31
C GLU A 40 -14.63 -1.12 8.79
N LYS A 41 -13.37 -1.18 9.24
CA LYS A 41 -13.03 -1.52 10.62
C LYS A 41 -13.54 -0.46 11.59
N LEU A 42 -13.50 0.82 11.25
CA LEU A 42 -14.08 1.89 12.07
C LEU A 42 -15.59 1.74 12.20
N ILE A 43 -16.32 1.50 11.10
CA ILE A 43 -17.78 1.32 11.10
C ILE A 43 -18.16 0.09 11.93
N ARG A 44 -17.45 -1.02 11.75
CA ARG A 44 -17.77 -2.30 12.39
C ARG A 44 -17.38 -2.33 13.87
N ALA A 45 -16.17 -1.89 14.18
CA ALA A 45 -15.58 -2.11 15.49
C ALA A 45 -15.67 -0.89 16.42
N VAL A 46 -15.90 0.33 15.90
CA VAL A 46 -15.97 1.56 16.70
C VAL A 46 -17.37 2.21 16.57
N PRO A 47 -18.42 1.58 17.11
CA PRO A 47 -19.81 1.95 16.84
C PRO A 47 -20.18 3.36 17.30
N ASP A 48 -19.52 3.87 18.34
CA ASP A 48 -19.77 5.20 18.90
C ASP A 48 -18.79 6.26 18.34
N ILE A 49 -18.04 5.97 17.26
CA ILE A 49 -17.24 6.99 16.57
C ILE A 49 -18.14 8.13 16.12
N GLY A 50 -17.60 9.36 16.09
CA GLY A 50 -18.23 10.57 15.60
C GLY A 50 -18.60 10.53 14.10
N ASP A 51 -18.50 11.69 13.46
CA ASP A 51 -18.60 11.80 12.01
C ASP A 51 -17.30 11.36 11.33
N ILE A 52 -17.41 10.65 10.21
CA ILE A 52 -16.28 10.29 9.35
C ILE A 52 -16.37 11.12 8.07
N TYR A 53 -15.40 12.01 7.90
CA TYR A 53 -15.23 12.81 6.70
C TYR A 53 -14.31 12.07 5.73
N LEU A 54 -14.70 12.00 4.46
CA LEU A 54 -13.94 11.34 3.41
C LEU A 54 -13.55 12.35 2.33
N LEU A 55 -12.27 12.62 2.16
CA LEU A 55 -11.79 13.42 1.03
C LEU A 55 -11.75 12.54 -0.21
N ILE A 56 -12.61 12.83 -1.19
CA ILE A 56 -12.76 12.02 -2.41
C ILE A 56 -12.64 12.91 -3.64
N ARG A 57 -11.63 12.60 -4.46
CA ARG A 57 -11.46 13.20 -5.78
C ARG A 57 -12.58 12.77 -6.71
N GLY A 58 -13.26 13.71 -7.35
CA GLY A 58 -14.13 13.43 -8.48
C GLY A 58 -13.38 12.77 -9.65
N ASN A 59 -14.10 12.07 -10.52
CA ASN A 59 -13.58 11.58 -11.79
C ASN A 59 -14.56 11.88 -12.94
N ARG A 60 -14.20 11.51 -14.18
CA ARG A 60 -15.02 11.81 -15.37
C ARG A 60 -16.42 11.17 -15.31
N GLN A 61 -16.55 10.01 -14.67
CA GLN A 61 -17.81 9.28 -14.55
C GLN A 61 -18.63 9.76 -13.33
N TYR A 62 -17.95 10.08 -12.23
CA TYR A 62 -18.52 10.54 -10.97
C TYR A 62 -17.79 11.82 -10.52
N PRO A 63 -18.22 13.01 -11.00
CA PRO A 63 -17.55 14.28 -10.67
C PRO A 63 -17.65 14.64 -9.18
N GLU A 64 -18.71 14.18 -8.51
CA GLU A 64 -18.96 14.46 -7.10
C GLU A 64 -18.47 13.31 -6.21
N GLY A 65 -17.81 13.67 -5.09
CA GLY A 65 -17.21 12.72 -4.16
C GLY A 65 -18.23 11.78 -3.51
N ARG A 66 -19.44 12.28 -3.19
CA ARG A 66 -20.52 11.46 -2.58
C ARG A 66 -21.02 10.38 -3.55
N VAL A 67 -21.22 10.72 -4.83
CA VAL A 67 -21.65 9.74 -5.84
C VAL A 67 -20.55 8.70 -6.04
N ARG A 68 -19.30 9.15 -6.19
CA ARG A 68 -18.16 8.24 -6.34
C ARG A 68 -18.00 7.31 -5.13
N PHE A 69 -18.23 7.82 -3.92
CA PHE A 69 -18.22 7.03 -2.70
C PHE A 69 -19.23 5.88 -2.77
N LEU A 70 -20.49 6.18 -3.08
CA LEU A 70 -21.55 5.17 -3.16
C LEU A 70 -21.22 4.10 -4.20
N GLU A 71 -20.73 4.53 -5.37
CA GLU A 71 -20.50 3.66 -6.53
C GLU A 71 -19.20 2.85 -6.48
N GLU A 72 -18.12 3.37 -5.88
CA GLU A 72 -16.79 2.72 -5.89
C GLU A 72 -16.31 2.24 -4.51
N VAL A 73 -16.82 2.83 -3.43
CA VAL A 73 -16.37 2.55 -2.05
C VAL A 73 -17.44 1.76 -1.32
N ALA A 74 -18.60 2.35 -1.06
CA ALA A 74 -19.68 1.69 -0.32
C ALA A 74 -20.12 0.39 -1.00
N SER A 75 -20.16 0.35 -2.33
CA SER A 75 -20.47 -0.86 -3.12
C SER A 75 -19.40 -1.97 -3.07
N SER A 76 -18.21 -1.70 -2.53
CA SER A 76 -17.11 -2.66 -2.49
C SER A 76 -17.43 -3.84 -1.57
N SER A 77 -16.95 -5.04 -1.95
CA SER A 77 -17.16 -6.28 -1.18
C SER A 77 -16.51 -6.28 0.21
N VAL A 78 -15.65 -5.30 0.51
CA VAL A 78 -15.11 -5.10 1.86
C VAL A 78 -16.23 -4.92 2.89
N PHE A 79 -17.34 -4.31 2.50
CA PHE A 79 -18.49 -4.03 3.35
C PHE A 79 -19.57 -5.14 3.32
N ASP A 80 -19.33 -6.28 2.64
CA ASP A 80 -20.32 -7.36 2.51
C ASP A 80 -20.74 -7.89 3.88
N HIS A 81 -19.79 -8.09 4.79
CA HIS A 81 -20.08 -8.57 6.15
C HIS A 81 -21.01 -7.62 6.93
N LEU A 82 -20.80 -6.30 6.80
CA LEU A 82 -21.66 -5.30 7.45
C LEU A 82 -23.07 -5.31 6.85
N ARG A 83 -23.18 -5.38 5.51
CA ARG A 83 -24.47 -5.51 4.81
C ARG A 83 -25.23 -6.77 5.20
N GLU A 84 -24.55 -7.89 5.29
CA GLU A 84 -25.14 -9.19 5.62
C GLU A 84 -25.55 -9.29 7.09
N THR A 85 -24.82 -8.63 7.99
CA THR A 85 -25.08 -8.68 9.43
C THR A 85 -26.21 -7.75 9.85
N ASP A 86 -26.17 -6.49 9.41
CA ASP A 86 -27.19 -5.47 9.72
C ASP A 86 -27.18 -4.36 8.67
N GLY A 87 -27.75 -4.67 7.49
CA GLY A 87 -27.79 -3.74 6.36
C GLY A 87 -28.50 -2.43 6.67
N ALA A 88 -29.57 -2.44 7.49
CA ALA A 88 -30.31 -1.23 7.84
C ALA A 88 -29.44 -0.28 8.68
N ARG A 89 -28.73 -0.80 9.68
CA ARG A 89 -27.77 0.00 10.47
C ARG A 89 -26.61 0.49 9.62
N PHE A 90 -26.10 -0.33 8.71
CA PHE A 90 -25.01 0.06 7.82
C PHE A 90 -25.43 1.24 6.93
N GLU A 91 -26.59 1.16 6.27
CA GLU A 91 -27.11 2.25 5.43
C GLU A 91 -27.38 3.52 6.25
N ALA A 92 -27.97 3.40 7.45
CA ALA A 92 -28.16 4.55 8.35
C ALA A 92 -26.81 5.19 8.73
N PHE A 93 -25.78 4.39 9.00
CA PHE A 93 -24.44 4.92 9.28
C PHE A 93 -23.86 5.66 8.07
N LEU A 94 -24.04 5.12 6.86
CA LEU A 94 -23.59 5.79 5.63
C LEU A 94 -24.31 7.12 5.38
N GLU A 95 -25.57 7.23 5.78
CA GLU A 95 -26.36 8.46 5.63
C GLU A 95 -26.02 9.50 6.70
N ASP A 96 -25.98 9.08 7.97
CA ASP A 96 -25.91 9.98 9.12
C ASP A 96 -24.48 10.36 9.51
N ARG A 97 -23.50 9.48 9.25
CA ARG A 97 -22.13 9.61 9.80
C ARG A 97 -21.05 9.75 8.74
N ILE A 98 -21.32 9.45 7.47
CA ILE A 98 -20.33 9.58 6.39
C ILE A 98 -20.54 10.89 5.62
N HIS A 99 -19.53 11.76 5.68
CA HIS A 99 -19.54 13.07 5.02
C HIS A 99 -18.47 13.11 3.93
N CYS A 100 -18.89 13.10 2.66
CA CYS A 100 -17.95 13.15 1.54
C CYS A 100 -17.59 14.59 1.19
N VAL A 101 -16.30 14.92 1.25
CA VAL A 101 -15.74 16.18 0.79
C VAL A 101 -15.19 15.97 -0.62
N THR A 102 -15.82 16.60 -1.62
CA THR A 102 -15.33 16.56 -3.00
C THR A 102 -14.08 17.45 -3.10
N GLY A 103 -12.92 16.85 -3.32
CA GLY A 103 -11.65 17.58 -3.39
C GLY A 103 -10.47 16.68 -3.74
N GLU A 104 -9.31 17.28 -3.98
CA GLU A 104 -8.09 16.58 -4.39
C GLU A 104 -6.94 16.93 -3.43
N VAL A 105 -6.24 15.91 -2.91
CA VAL A 105 -5.25 16.12 -1.86
C VAL A 105 -4.06 16.97 -2.32
N THR A 106 -3.75 16.96 -3.62
CA THR A 106 -2.66 17.74 -4.20
C THR A 106 -3.02 19.20 -4.51
N GLU A 107 -4.30 19.56 -4.52
CA GLU A 107 -4.74 20.94 -4.75
C GLU A 107 -4.62 21.75 -3.45
N PRO A 108 -4.26 23.05 -3.50
CA PRO A 108 -4.25 23.91 -2.32
C PRO A 108 -5.59 23.84 -1.57
N TYR A 109 -5.54 23.64 -0.26
CA TYR A 109 -6.73 23.47 0.58
C TYR A 109 -7.70 22.39 0.11
N PHE A 110 -7.17 21.34 -0.52
CA PHE A 110 -7.92 20.27 -1.19
C PHE A 110 -8.79 20.70 -2.37
N GLY A 111 -8.59 21.91 -2.89
CA GLY A 111 -9.48 22.55 -3.88
C GLY A 111 -10.70 23.22 -3.25
N LEU A 112 -10.77 23.30 -1.92
CA LEU A 112 -11.78 24.09 -1.21
C LEU A 112 -11.39 25.56 -1.18
N ASN A 113 -12.38 26.44 -0.97
CA ASN A 113 -12.08 27.81 -0.59
C ASN A 113 -11.59 27.87 0.88
N ALA A 114 -10.94 28.98 1.25
CA ALA A 114 -10.33 29.12 2.57
C ALA A 114 -11.32 28.99 3.73
N SER A 115 -12.56 29.48 3.57
CA SER A 115 -13.59 29.36 4.60
C SER A 115 -14.05 27.92 4.79
N GLY A 116 -14.30 27.19 3.71
CA GLY A 116 -14.70 25.78 3.75
C GLY A 116 -13.58 24.87 4.29
N PHE A 117 -12.32 25.16 3.95
CA PHE A 117 -11.18 24.44 4.52
C PHE A 117 -11.06 24.67 6.04
N LYS A 118 -11.21 25.92 6.51
CA LYS A 118 -11.19 26.24 7.94
C LYS A 118 -12.39 25.63 8.68
N GLU A 119 -13.56 25.64 8.07
CA GLU A 119 -14.75 24.99 8.63
C GLU A 119 -14.54 23.48 8.77
N LEU A 120 -14.00 22.82 7.74
CA LEU A 120 -13.63 21.42 7.81
C LEU A 120 -12.64 21.17 8.95
N ALA A 121 -11.54 21.94 9.02
CA ALA A 121 -10.54 21.79 10.07
C ALA A 121 -11.14 21.90 11.49
N GLY A 122 -12.06 22.84 11.71
CA GLY A 122 -12.73 23.06 13.00
C GLY A 122 -13.70 21.94 13.41
N LYS A 123 -14.12 21.08 12.47
CA LYS A 123 -14.97 19.91 12.75
C LYS A 123 -14.17 18.65 13.09
N LEU A 124 -12.86 18.63 12.89
CA LEU A 124 -12.08 17.41 12.98
C LEU A 124 -11.37 17.29 14.33
N ASP A 125 -11.27 16.07 14.82
CA ASP A 125 -10.40 15.72 15.95
C ASP A 125 -9.17 14.95 15.46
N LEU A 126 -9.31 14.23 14.34
CA LEU A 126 -8.32 13.31 13.79
C LEU A 126 -8.22 13.41 12.26
N VAL A 127 -7.04 13.18 11.71
CA VAL A 127 -6.81 12.93 10.27
C VAL A 127 -6.05 11.64 10.07
N VAL A 128 -6.55 10.76 9.21
CA VAL A 128 -5.80 9.63 8.63
C VAL A 128 -5.49 9.97 7.19
N ASN A 129 -4.24 10.35 6.91
CA ASN A 129 -3.78 10.55 5.55
C ASN A 129 -3.18 9.25 5.00
N SER A 130 -3.99 8.53 4.21
CA SER A 130 -3.57 7.32 3.50
C SER A 130 -3.52 7.50 1.98
N ALA A 131 -3.80 8.72 1.47
CA ALA A 131 -3.60 9.04 0.07
C ALA A 131 -2.12 8.94 -0.29
N ALA A 132 -1.81 8.09 -1.26
CA ALA A 132 -0.49 7.93 -1.83
C ALA A 132 -0.63 7.31 -3.22
N SER A 133 0.36 7.56 -4.07
CA SER A 133 0.56 6.71 -5.24
C SER A 133 1.56 5.62 -4.89
N VAL A 134 1.20 4.36 -5.14
CA VAL A 134 2.05 3.18 -4.91
C VAL A 134 2.71 2.68 -6.20
N ASN A 135 2.79 3.54 -7.22
CA ASN A 135 3.38 3.19 -8.49
C ASN A 135 4.90 3.43 -8.48
N PHE A 136 5.69 2.35 -8.48
CA PHE A 136 7.17 2.41 -8.49
C PHE A 136 7.79 3.01 -9.76
N ARG A 137 6.99 3.24 -10.80
CA ARG A 137 7.39 3.93 -12.05
C ARG A 137 6.55 5.17 -12.29
N GLU A 138 6.13 5.83 -11.23
CA GLU A 138 5.49 7.13 -11.35
C GLU A 138 6.51 8.21 -11.75
N GLU A 139 6.06 9.17 -12.56
CA GLU A 139 6.86 10.34 -12.87
C GLU A 139 7.21 11.12 -11.59
N LEU A 140 8.45 11.59 -11.46
CA LEU A 140 8.94 12.24 -10.24
C LEU A 140 8.04 13.39 -9.77
N ASP A 141 7.49 14.17 -10.70
CA ASP A 141 6.63 15.29 -10.38
C ASP A 141 5.28 14.88 -9.77
N LYS A 142 4.67 13.81 -10.30
CA LYS A 142 3.45 13.23 -9.72
C LYS A 142 3.74 12.62 -8.35
N ALA A 143 4.82 11.86 -8.23
CA ALA A 143 5.23 11.25 -6.97
C ALA A 143 5.50 12.31 -5.89
N LEU A 144 6.21 13.38 -6.24
CA LEU A 144 6.48 14.50 -5.34
C LEU A 144 5.19 15.23 -4.94
N ALA A 145 4.27 15.46 -5.89
CA ALA A 145 2.99 16.10 -5.60
C ALA A 145 2.14 15.28 -4.61
N ILE A 146 1.97 13.98 -4.85
CA ILE A 146 1.05 13.13 -4.06
C ILE A 146 1.63 12.61 -2.75
N ASN A 147 2.96 12.45 -2.64
CA ASN A 147 3.59 11.86 -1.45
C ASN A 147 4.30 12.89 -0.56
N THR A 148 4.61 14.08 -1.08
CA THR A 148 5.36 15.12 -0.36
C THR A 148 4.57 16.42 -0.27
N LEU A 149 4.30 17.08 -1.40
CA LEU A 149 3.78 18.45 -1.40
C LEU A 149 2.35 18.54 -0.89
N CYS A 150 1.51 17.54 -1.14
CA CYS A 150 0.15 17.47 -0.63
C CYS A 150 0.08 17.53 0.91
N LEU A 151 1.16 17.17 1.59
CA LEU A 151 1.23 17.17 3.05
C LEU A 151 1.29 18.58 3.64
N GLU A 152 1.58 19.61 2.84
CA GLU A 152 1.36 20.99 3.26
C GLU A 152 -0.11 21.26 3.56
N ASN A 153 -1.04 20.67 2.80
CA ASN A 153 -2.47 20.79 3.11
C ASN A 153 -2.81 20.11 4.43
N ILE A 154 -2.20 18.96 4.73
CA ILE A 154 -2.38 18.27 6.02
C ILE A 154 -1.81 19.11 7.17
N ALA A 155 -0.62 19.71 6.97
CA ALA A 155 -0.05 20.64 7.95
C ALA A 155 -0.94 21.88 8.14
N SER A 156 -1.49 22.45 7.07
CA SER A 156 -2.41 23.58 7.13
C SER A 156 -3.73 23.25 7.85
N LEU A 157 -4.23 22.00 7.79
CA LEU A 157 -5.35 21.58 8.64
C LEU A 157 -4.99 21.69 10.12
N ALA A 158 -3.79 21.22 10.51
CA ALA A 158 -3.32 21.27 11.89
C ALA A 158 -2.97 22.71 12.34
N ASP A 159 -2.57 23.59 11.42
CA ASP A 159 -2.44 25.02 11.70
C ASP A 159 -3.81 25.66 11.99
N ALA A 160 -4.85 25.26 11.24
CA ALA A 160 -6.22 25.74 11.43
C ALA A 160 -6.92 25.12 12.66
N ASN A 161 -6.47 23.95 13.12
CA ASN A 161 -6.95 23.28 14.32
C ASN A 161 -5.77 22.75 15.17
N PRO A 162 -5.31 23.53 16.17
CA PRO A 162 -4.20 23.19 17.05
C PRO A 162 -4.30 21.85 17.79
N ASN A 163 -5.51 21.31 17.97
CA ASN A 163 -5.78 20.06 18.69
C ASN A 163 -5.87 18.84 17.74
N LEU A 164 -5.76 19.06 16.44
CA LEU A 164 -5.88 18.01 15.44
C LEU A 164 -4.73 17.00 15.57
N ALA A 165 -5.07 15.73 15.72
CA ALA A 165 -4.06 14.66 15.68
C ALA A 165 -3.93 14.10 14.25
N VAL A 166 -2.70 14.05 13.75
CA VAL A 166 -2.40 13.64 12.37
C VAL A 166 -1.77 12.25 12.35
N ILE A 167 -2.40 11.33 11.63
CA ILE A 167 -1.88 10.00 11.35
C ILE A 167 -1.50 9.95 9.87
N GLN A 168 -0.20 9.89 9.61
CA GLN A 168 0.36 9.78 8.27
C GLN A 168 0.71 8.32 7.98
N VAL A 169 0.07 7.72 6.96
CA VAL A 169 0.49 6.41 6.47
C VAL A 169 1.70 6.59 5.56
N SER A 170 2.81 5.98 5.94
CA SER A 170 4.07 5.95 5.19
C SER A 170 4.40 4.51 4.76
N THR A 171 5.65 4.08 4.82
CA THR A 171 6.07 2.72 4.52
C THR A 171 7.40 2.38 5.24
N CYS A 172 7.61 1.12 5.63
CA CYS A 172 8.90 0.66 6.15
C CYS A 172 10.06 0.95 5.18
N TYR A 173 9.77 0.96 3.87
CA TYR A 173 10.76 1.12 2.81
C TYR A 173 11.31 2.54 2.64
N VAL A 174 10.83 3.53 3.42
CA VAL A 174 11.52 4.83 3.55
C VAL A 174 12.93 4.67 4.11
N ASN A 175 13.26 3.49 4.66
CA ASN A 175 14.63 3.08 5.01
C ASN A 175 15.61 3.14 3.82
N GLY A 176 15.15 3.04 2.57
CA GLY A 176 16.03 3.09 1.40
C GLY A 176 17.10 1.99 1.45
N MET A 177 18.33 2.34 1.07
CA MET A 177 19.48 1.42 1.01
C MET A 177 20.20 1.19 2.34
N ASN A 178 19.64 1.66 3.47
CA ASN A 178 20.16 1.32 4.80
C ASN A 178 20.13 -0.20 5.03
N SER A 179 21.00 -0.71 5.90
CA SER A 179 21.11 -2.14 6.22
C SER A 179 21.03 -2.40 7.72
N GLY A 180 20.82 -3.66 8.12
CA GLY A 180 20.74 -4.08 9.51
C GLY A 180 19.34 -3.99 10.12
N GLN A 181 19.26 -3.76 11.43
CA GLN A 181 17.99 -3.65 12.16
C GLN A 181 17.43 -2.24 11.98
N VAL A 182 16.21 -2.14 11.45
CA VAL A 182 15.56 -0.86 11.17
C VAL A 182 14.51 -0.58 12.23
N MET A 183 14.86 0.33 13.15
CA MET A 183 14.02 0.74 14.27
C MET A 183 12.94 1.74 13.85
N GLU A 184 11.94 1.90 14.71
CA GLU A 184 10.91 2.96 14.62
C GLU A 184 11.48 4.36 14.94
N SER A 185 12.39 4.83 14.09
CA SER A 185 13.11 6.09 14.26
C SER A 185 13.12 6.93 12.97
N VAL A 186 13.65 8.16 13.08
CA VAL A 186 13.91 9.01 11.91
C VAL A 186 15.05 8.39 11.11
N ILE A 187 14.79 8.08 9.85
CA ILE A 187 15.74 7.42 8.96
C ILE A 187 16.71 8.47 8.39
N ALA A 188 18.01 8.18 8.48
CA ALA A 188 19.05 8.98 7.84
C ALA A 188 19.28 8.53 6.37
N PRO A 189 19.54 9.47 5.44
CA PRO A 189 19.99 9.14 4.10
C PRO A 189 21.36 8.45 4.13
N VAL A 190 21.56 7.46 3.26
CA VAL A 190 22.86 6.76 3.09
C VAL A 190 23.69 7.37 1.97
N GLY A 191 23.04 8.05 1.02
CA GLY A 191 23.70 8.71 -0.09
C GLY A 191 24.22 10.10 0.27
N GLU A 192 23.98 11.06 -0.62
CA GLU A 192 24.36 12.45 -0.38
C GLU A 192 23.70 13.01 0.89
N ALA A 193 24.47 13.79 1.64
CA ALA A 193 24.00 14.38 2.89
C ALA A 193 22.93 15.44 2.63
N ILE A 194 21.85 15.40 3.40
CA ILE A 194 20.84 16.45 3.44
C ILE A 194 21.09 17.27 4.71
N PRO A 195 21.23 18.61 4.63
CA PRO A 195 21.48 19.44 5.80
C PRO A 195 20.41 19.26 6.88
N ARG A 196 20.79 19.51 8.14
CA ARG A 196 19.85 19.53 9.26
C ARG A 196 19.86 20.91 9.91
N SER A 197 18.71 21.33 10.42
CA SER A 197 18.59 22.49 11.29
C SER A 197 19.25 22.25 12.65
N ASP A 198 19.46 23.32 13.40
CA ASP A 198 19.90 23.26 14.80
C ASP A 198 18.91 22.46 15.68
N ASP A 199 17.62 22.52 15.35
CA ASP A 199 16.56 21.74 16.01
C ASP A 199 16.52 20.27 15.56
N GLY A 200 17.45 19.85 14.68
CA GLY A 200 17.62 18.47 14.26
C GLY A 200 16.66 17.99 13.17
N PHE A 201 15.94 18.86 12.46
CA PHE A 201 15.10 18.47 11.33
C PHE A 201 15.92 18.47 10.02
N TYR A 202 15.60 17.59 9.07
CA TYR A 202 16.21 17.66 7.73
C TYR A 202 15.64 18.85 6.95
N GLU A 203 16.53 19.66 6.38
CA GLU A 203 16.21 20.82 5.54
C GLU A 203 15.93 20.38 4.11
N ILE A 204 14.70 19.91 3.88
CA ILE A 204 14.29 19.40 2.57
C ILE A 204 13.76 20.49 1.61
N ALA A 205 13.57 21.73 2.06
CA ALA A 205 12.96 22.79 1.25
C ALA A 205 13.80 23.12 0.01
N ASP A 206 15.12 23.26 0.18
CA ASP A 206 16.05 23.52 -0.92
C ASP A 206 16.11 22.33 -1.88
N LEU A 207 16.13 21.11 -1.35
CA LEU A 207 16.09 19.88 -2.14
C LEU A 207 14.80 19.79 -2.97
N VAL A 208 13.64 20.06 -2.37
CA VAL A 208 12.35 20.06 -3.08
C VAL A 208 12.37 21.11 -4.20
N THR A 209 12.92 22.31 -3.93
CA THR A 209 13.08 23.37 -4.93
C THR A 209 13.99 22.94 -6.08
N GLU A 210 15.12 22.30 -5.78
CA GLU A 210 16.04 21.74 -6.79
C GLU A 210 15.34 20.70 -7.66
N LEU A 211 14.60 19.75 -7.05
CA LEU A 211 13.85 18.73 -7.77
C LEU A 211 12.81 19.35 -8.70
N GLN A 212 12.05 20.35 -8.23
CA GLN A 212 11.09 21.10 -9.05
C GLN A 212 11.77 21.81 -10.23
N GLY A 213 12.93 22.42 -10.02
CA GLY A 213 13.74 23.02 -11.09
C GLY A 213 14.17 22.01 -12.16
N LYS A 214 14.64 20.82 -11.73
CA LYS A 214 15.01 19.73 -12.65
C LYS A 214 13.80 19.20 -13.43
N ILE A 215 12.65 19.03 -12.77
CA ILE A 215 11.38 18.64 -13.40
C ILE A 215 11.00 19.66 -14.47
N ALA A 216 11.03 20.96 -14.16
CA ALA A 216 10.70 22.02 -15.10
C ALA A 216 11.62 21.99 -16.33
N GLY A 217 12.93 21.80 -16.12
CA GLY A 217 13.90 21.64 -17.21
C GLY A 217 13.62 20.43 -18.11
N VAL A 218 13.19 19.30 -17.55
CA VAL A 218 12.78 18.11 -18.34
C VAL A 218 11.50 18.40 -19.13
N ARG A 219 10.50 19.04 -18.51
CA ARG A 219 9.23 19.41 -19.15
C ARG A 219 9.39 20.41 -20.30
N GLN A 220 10.40 21.29 -20.24
CA GLN A 220 10.73 22.19 -21.34
C GLN A 220 11.36 21.50 -22.55
N ARG A 221 12.02 20.34 -22.35
CA ARG A 221 12.80 19.65 -23.39
C ARG A 221 12.07 18.48 -24.04
N PHE A 222 11.10 17.88 -23.36
CA PHE A 222 10.45 16.65 -23.79
C PHE A 222 8.93 16.75 -23.67
N THR A 223 8.22 16.02 -24.53
CA THR A 223 6.75 15.92 -24.53
C THR A 223 6.29 14.47 -24.72
N GLY A 224 5.00 14.21 -24.46
CA GLY A 224 4.38 12.89 -24.65
C GLY A 224 5.05 11.76 -23.87
N LYS A 225 5.16 10.58 -24.48
CA LYS A 225 5.76 9.38 -23.83
C LYS A 225 7.23 9.54 -23.47
N THR A 226 7.97 10.37 -24.22
CA THR A 226 9.37 10.65 -23.93
C THR A 226 9.49 11.45 -22.64
N LEU A 227 8.60 12.43 -22.42
CA LEU A 227 8.54 13.19 -21.17
C LEU A 227 8.32 12.27 -19.96
N GLU A 228 7.30 11.42 -20.03
CA GLU A 228 6.99 10.43 -18.98
C GLU A 228 8.23 9.61 -18.61
N LYS A 229 8.89 9.02 -19.61
CA LYS A 229 10.12 8.25 -19.39
C LYS A 229 11.23 9.09 -18.75
N GLN A 230 11.46 10.31 -19.21
CA GLN A 230 12.53 11.17 -18.68
C GLN A 230 12.26 11.59 -17.23
N LEU A 231 11.01 11.82 -16.85
CA LEU A 231 10.63 12.12 -15.47
C LEU A 231 10.77 10.91 -14.55
N ILE A 232 10.44 9.70 -15.02
CA ILE A 232 10.69 8.45 -14.28
C ILE A 232 12.20 8.25 -14.10
N ASP A 233 12.97 8.37 -15.18
CA ASP A 233 14.43 8.19 -15.13
C ASP A 233 15.10 9.25 -14.24
N LEU A 234 14.58 10.49 -14.23
CA LEU A 234 15.01 11.54 -13.29
C LEU A 234 14.73 11.14 -11.84
N GLY A 235 13.51 10.71 -11.53
CA GLY A 235 13.14 10.30 -10.18
C GLY A 235 14.00 9.16 -9.65
N ILE A 236 14.33 8.18 -10.49
CA ILE A 236 15.21 7.06 -10.10
C ILE A 236 16.63 7.55 -9.84
N ARG A 237 17.16 8.46 -10.67
CA ARG A 237 18.50 9.02 -10.47
C ARG A 237 18.60 9.80 -9.16
N GLU A 238 17.63 10.68 -8.90
CA GLU A 238 17.61 11.50 -7.68
C GLU A 238 17.40 10.64 -6.43
N ALA A 239 16.48 9.66 -6.45
CA ALA A 239 16.32 8.72 -5.35
C ALA A 239 17.64 7.99 -5.02
N ASN A 240 18.30 7.41 -6.03
CA ASN A 240 19.57 6.69 -5.83
C ASN A 240 20.68 7.60 -5.30
N ARG A 241 20.72 8.87 -5.73
CA ARG A 241 21.71 9.86 -5.28
C ARG A 241 21.67 10.06 -3.76
N TYR A 242 20.48 10.09 -3.17
CA TYR A 242 20.31 10.26 -1.72
C TYR A 242 20.19 8.94 -0.94
N GLY A 243 20.24 7.79 -1.62
CA GLY A 243 20.27 6.47 -1.00
C GLY A 243 18.93 5.73 -0.94
N TRP A 244 18.00 6.02 -1.86
CA TRP A 244 16.75 5.29 -2.05
C TRP A 244 16.74 4.53 -3.38
N SER A 245 16.17 3.33 -3.38
CA SER A 245 16.13 2.45 -4.56
C SER A 245 15.08 2.85 -5.59
N ASP A 246 14.02 3.54 -5.16
CA ASP A 246 12.93 3.97 -6.02
C ASP A 246 12.37 5.35 -5.61
N THR A 247 11.69 6.00 -6.55
CA THR A 247 11.12 7.35 -6.39
C THR A 247 10.00 7.39 -5.35
N TYR A 248 9.26 6.30 -5.19
CA TYR A 248 8.17 6.22 -4.24
C TYR A 248 8.69 6.33 -2.81
N THR A 249 9.62 5.47 -2.41
CA THR A 249 10.21 5.45 -1.07
C THR A 249 10.92 6.75 -0.73
N PHE A 250 11.61 7.36 -1.70
CA PHE A 250 12.24 8.67 -1.56
C PHE A 250 11.22 9.79 -1.29
N THR A 251 10.16 9.88 -2.10
CA THR A 251 9.14 10.94 -1.93
C THR A 251 8.30 10.73 -0.67
N LYS A 252 8.07 9.49 -0.23
CA LYS A 252 7.48 9.20 1.08
C LYS A 252 8.38 9.66 2.23
N TRP A 253 9.69 9.42 2.15
CA TRP A 253 10.64 9.93 3.14
C TRP A 253 10.65 11.45 3.20
N LEU A 254 10.66 12.13 2.05
CA LEU A 254 10.54 13.61 1.99
C LEU A 254 9.24 14.09 2.65
N GLY A 255 8.12 13.42 2.39
CA GLY A 255 6.84 13.72 3.03
C GLY A 255 6.89 13.58 4.55
N GLU A 256 7.54 12.55 5.06
CA GLU A 256 7.75 12.42 6.50
C GLU A 256 8.57 13.58 7.08
N GLN A 257 9.64 14.01 6.40
CA GLN A 257 10.46 15.14 6.88
C GLN A 257 9.67 16.44 6.90
N LEU A 258 8.84 16.68 5.87
CA LEU A 258 7.95 17.83 5.79
C LEU A 258 7.03 17.89 7.00
N LEU A 259 6.28 16.81 7.26
CA LEU A 259 5.34 16.77 8.38
C LEU A 259 6.06 16.85 9.72
N MET A 260 7.18 16.15 9.90
CA MET A 260 7.92 16.21 11.17
C MET A 260 8.36 17.63 11.51
N LYS A 261 8.79 18.42 10.51
CA LYS A 261 9.18 19.82 10.72
C LYS A 261 7.96 20.73 10.92
N ARG A 262 6.93 20.62 10.07
CA ARG A 262 5.73 21.48 10.15
C ARG A 262 4.89 21.22 11.40
N LEU A 263 4.95 20.00 11.94
CA LEU A 263 4.15 19.53 13.09
C LEU A 263 5.03 19.19 14.31
N ALA A 264 6.20 19.83 14.45
CA ALA A 264 7.15 19.54 15.52
C ALA A 264 6.53 19.51 16.93
N ASP A 265 5.66 20.48 17.23
CA ASP A 265 4.98 20.64 18.52
C ASP A 265 3.51 20.14 18.50
N ARG A 266 3.14 19.33 17.50
CA ARG A 266 1.78 18.81 17.32
C ARG A 266 1.72 17.29 17.48
N SER A 267 0.51 16.73 17.57
CA SER A 267 0.33 15.28 17.63
C SER A 267 0.46 14.70 16.22
N LEU A 268 1.60 14.07 15.95
CA LEU A 268 1.90 13.42 14.66
C LEU A 268 2.27 11.96 14.90
N THR A 269 1.55 11.04 14.28
CA THR A 269 1.88 9.62 14.24
C THR A 269 2.16 9.20 12.81
N ILE A 270 3.35 8.66 12.54
CA ILE A 270 3.71 8.07 11.25
C ILE A 270 3.58 6.55 11.37
N VAL A 271 2.68 5.95 10.59
CA VAL A 271 2.51 4.50 10.52
C VAL A 271 3.18 3.98 9.25
N ARG A 272 4.18 3.13 9.38
CA ARG A 272 5.00 2.55 8.30
C ARG A 272 4.66 1.07 8.13
N PRO A 273 3.70 0.70 7.28
CA PRO A 273 3.50 -0.70 6.90
C PRO A 273 4.62 -1.22 5.98
N SER A 274 4.91 -2.52 6.05
CA SER A 274 5.66 -3.25 5.01
C SER A 274 4.76 -3.59 3.81
N ILE A 275 5.03 -4.65 3.04
CA ILE A 275 4.21 -5.00 1.87
C ILE A 275 2.83 -5.44 2.35
N ILE A 276 1.82 -4.60 2.12
CA ILE A 276 0.45 -4.89 2.50
C ILE A 276 -0.16 -5.90 1.54
N GLU A 277 -0.57 -7.05 2.06
CA GLU A 277 -1.27 -8.10 1.33
C GLU A 277 -2.68 -8.33 1.88
N SER A 278 -3.37 -9.35 1.37
CA SER A 278 -4.76 -9.67 1.73
C SER A 278 -5.02 -9.74 3.23
N ALA A 279 -6.26 -9.48 3.64
CA ALA A 279 -6.68 -9.65 5.02
C ALA A 279 -6.37 -11.06 5.57
N LEU A 280 -5.88 -11.13 6.80
CA LEU A 280 -5.67 -12.39 7.51
C LEU A 280 -7.02 -12.97 7.96
N GLU A 281 -7.81 -12.15 8.66
CA GLU A 281 -9.08 -12.51 9.28
C GLU A 281 -10.21 -11.58 8.83
N GLU A 282 -9.98 -10.25 8.83
CA GLU A 282 -11.06 -9.27 8.75
C GLU A 282 -10.91 -8.27 7.58
N PRO A 283 -12.00 -7.73 6.99
CA PRO A 283 -13.41 -8.10 7.20
C PRO A 283 -13.79 -9.48 6.64
N ALA A 284 -12.97 -10.01 5.74
CA ALA A 284 -13.09 -11.39 5.28
C ALA A 284 -11.68 -11.95 4.99
N PRO A 285 -11.38 -13.19 5.38
CA PRO A 285 -10.08 -13.79 5.10
C PRO A 285 -9.77 -13.77 3.60
N GLY A 286 -8.57 -13.30 3.25
CA GLY A 286 -8.12 -13.20 1.87
C GLY A 286 -8.69 -12.00 1.10
N TRP A 287 -9.50 -11.13 1.72
CA TRP A 287 -9.98 -9.94 1.04
C TRP A 287 -8.81 -9.07 0.57
N ILE A 288 -8.80 -8.75 -0.72
CA ILE A 288 -7.73 -7.99 -1.37
C ILE A 288 -8.29 -7.21 -2.55
N GLU A 289 -7.81 -5.98 -2.75
CA GLU A 289 -8.20 -5.15 -3.88
C GLU A 289 -7.06 -4.98 -4.87
N GLY A 290 -7.21 -5.56 -6.07
CA GLY A 290 -6.18 -5.53 -7.10
C GLY A 290 -4.93 -6.34 -6.75
N VAL A 291 -3.95 -6.30 -7.65
CA VAL A 291 -2.70 -7.05 -7.54
C VAL A 291 -1.66 -6.20 -6.80
N LYS A 292 -1.03 -6.78 -5.78
CA LYS A 292 -0.01 -6.15 -4.93
C LYS A 292 1.42 -6.54 -5.34
N VAL A 293 2.37 -6.12 -4.53
CA VAL A 293 3.80 -6.28 -4.80
C VAL A 293 4.21 -7.75 -4.74
N ALA A 294 3.82 -8.50 -3.69
CA ALA A 294 4.18 -9.91 -3.60
C ALA A 294 3.39 -10.76 -4.62
N ASP A 295 2.15 -10.35 -4.95
CA ASP A 295 1.34 -10.98 -5.99
C ASP A 295 2.00 -11.02 -7.37
N ALA A 296 2.87 -10.06 -7.68
CA ALA A 296 3.60 -10.07 -8.93
C ALA A 296 4.52 -11.30 -9.06
N ILE A 297 5.08 -11.78 -7.95
CA ILE A 297 5.86 -13.02 -7.88
C ILE A 297 4.95 -14.23 -8.10
N ILE A 298 3.80 -14.26 -7.42
CA ILE A 298 2.78 -15.31 -7.58
C ILE A 298 2.31 -15.40 -9.04
N LEU A 299 2.00 -14.26 -9.66
CA LEU A 299 1.57 -14.20 -11.06
C LEU A 299 2.70 -14.55 -12.03
N ALA A 300 3.94 -14.15 -11.76
CA ALA A 300 5.08 -14.53 -12.60
C ALA A 300 5.21 -16.06 -12.70
N TYR A 301 5.06 -16.74 -11.56
CA TYR A 301 5.04 -18.19 -11.49
C TYR A 301 3.78 -18.81 -12.12
N ALA A 302 2.59 -18.38 -11.71
CA ALA A 302 1.31 -18.96 -12.14
C ALA A 302 1.08 -18.84 -13.66
N ARG A 303 1.73 -17.87 -14.33
CA ARG A 303 1.66 -17.69 -15.79
C ARG A 303 2.78 -18.40 -16.56
N GLU A 304 3.75 -19.01 -15.88
CA GLU A 304 4.94 -19.69 -16.44
C GLU A 304 5.69 -18.86 -17.50
N LYS A 305 5.59 -17.52 -17.42
CA LYS A 305 6.31 -16.62 -18.33
C LYS A 305 7.79 -16.49 -17.95
N VAL A 306 8.10 -16.73 -16.68
CA VAL A 306 9.43 -16.57 -16.09
C VAL A 306 9.69 -17.75 -15.14
N ALA A 307 10.84 -18.42 -15.29
CA ALA A 307 11.26 -19.52 -14.40
C ALA A 307 12.32 -19.10 -13.38
N LEU A 308 13.02 -17.98 -13.63
CA LEU A 308 14.06 -17.43 -12.77
C LEU A 308 13.63 -16.09 -12.21
N PHE A 309 13.77 -15.89 -10.91
CA PHE A 309 13.45 -14.63 -10.27
C PHE A 309 14.68 -14.09 -9.53
N PRO A 310 15.04 -12.80 -9.66
CA PRO A 310 16.17 -12.27 -8.91
C PRO A 310 15.78 -12.05 -7.46
N GLY A 311 16.51 -12.68 -6.56
CA GLY A 311 16.29 -12.55 -5.12
C GLY A 311 17.18 -13.51 -4.34
N LYS A 312 17.37 -13.21 -3.06
CA LYS A 312 18.12 -14.08 -2.14
C LYS A 312 17.09 -15.01 -1.49
N ARG A 313 17.23 -16.34 -1.64
CA ARG A 313 16.31 -17.30 -1.01
C ARG A 313 16.21 -17.11 0.51
N SER A 314 17.31 -16.73 1.15
CA SER A 314 17.36 -16.42 2.59
C SER A 314 16.97 -14.97 2.94
N GLY A 315 16.66 -14.13 1.95
CA GLY A 315 16.21 -12.76 2.19
C GLY A 315 14.78 -12.75 2.72
N ILE A 316 14.51 -11.91 3.71
CA ILE A 316 13.16 -11.74 4.26
C ILE A 316 12.33 -10.94 3.26
N ILE A 317 11.15 -11.46 2.92
CA ILE A 317 10.13 -10.72 2.17
C ILE A 317 9.10 -10.23 3.18
N ASP A 318 9.21 -8.97 3.59
CA ASP A 318 8.38 -8.45 4.68
C ASP A 318 6.97 -8.14 4.19
N VAL A 319 6.06 -9.07 4.47
CA VAL A 319 4.64 -9.01 4.15
C VAL A 319 3.83 -8.82 5.41
N ILE A 320 2.78 -8.00 5.34
CA ILE A 320 1.84 -7.78 6.44
C ILE A 320 0.39 -7.78 5.92
N PRO A 321 -0.53 -8.51 6.57
CA PRO A 321 -1.96 -8.46 6.25
C PRO A 321 -2.59 -7.07 6.48
N VAL A 322 -3.48 -6.64 5.59
CA VAL A 322 -4.09 -5.29 5.63
C VAL A 322 -4.90 -4.99 6.89
N ASP A 323 -5.52 -6.01 7.51
CA ASP A 323 -6.27 -5.88 8.74
C ASP A 323 -5.38 -5.55 9.94
N LEU A 324 -4.18 -6.13 10.03
CA LEU A 324 -3.20 -5.74 11.05
C LEU A 324 -2.75 -4.28 10.86
N VAL A 325 -2.63 -3.81 9.61
CA VAL A 325 -2.28 -2.41 9.32
C VAL A 325 -3.43 -1.46 9.68
N ALA A 326 -4.67 -1.83 9.36
CA ALA A 326 -5.85 -1.04 9.73
C ALA A 326 -5.97 -0.93 11.27
N ASN A 327 -5.73 -2.04 11.98
CA ASN A 327 -5.69 -2.04 13.44
C ASN A 327 -4.58 -1.14 13.99
N ALA A 328 -3.37 -1.17 13.41
CA ALA A 328 -2.28 -0.28 13.82
C ALA A 328 -2.64 1.21 13.66
N ILE A 329 -3.36 1.57 12.59
CA ILE A 329 -3.88 2.92 12.38
C ILE A 329 -4.91 3.29 13.45
N ILE A 330 -5.83 2.39 13.78
CA ILE A 330 -6.87 2.65 14.79
C ILE A 330 -6.27 2.78 16.21
N LEU A 331 -5.32 1.91 16.58
CA LEU A 331 -4.57 2.06 17.82
C LEU A 331 -3.82 3.41 17.87
N SER A 332 -3.26 3.82 16.74
CA SER A 332 -2.57 5.11 16.60
C SER A 332 -3.51 6.29 16.78
N LEU A 333 -4.74 6.22 16.25
CA LEU A 333 -5.77 7.24 16.44
C LEU A 333 -6.12 7.39 17.92
N ALA A 334 -6.38 6.27 18.59
CA ALA A 334 -6.73 6.23 20.01
C ALA A 334 -5.61 6.84 20.88
N GLU A 335 -4.36 6.45 20.65
CA GLU A 335 -3.22 7.02 21.39
C GLU A 335 -3.05 8.51 21.11
N ALA A 336 -3.19 8.94 19.85
CA ALA A 336 -2.91 10.30 19.42
C ALA A 336 -3.82 11.36 20.07
N VAL A 337 -5.03 10.98 20.50
CA VAL A 337 -5.99 11.85 21.23
C VAL A 337 -5.90 11.74 22.74
N SER A 338 -5.14 10.76 23.26
CA SER A 338 -5.17 10.38 24.68
C SER A 338 -3.91 10.74 25.43
N VAL A 339 -2.84 11.07 24.71
CA VAL A 339 -1.57 11.49 25.29
C VAL A 339 -1.19 12.87 24.78
N ALA A 340 -0.29 13.55 25.50
CA ALA A 340 0.22 14.85 25.11
C ALA A 340 0.75 14.84 23.66
N PRO A 341 0.62 15.97 22.92
CA PRO A 341 1.17 16.12 21.59
C PRO A 341 2.64 15.71 21.54
N ARG A 342 2.95 14.75 20.66
CA ARG A 342 4.30 14.28 20.39
C ARG A 342 4.34 13.62 19.03
N ARG A 343 5.55 13.48 18.49
CA ARG A 343 5.82 12.61 17.35
C ARG A 343 5.85 11.14 17.78
N ARG A 344 5.26 10.27 16.97
CA ARG A 344 5.27 8.80 17.10
C ARG A 344 5.59 8.18 15.75
N ILE A 345 6.36 7.10 15.74
CA ILE A 345 6.64 6.32 14.53
C ILE A 345 6.32 4.88 14.89
N TYR A 346 5.45 4.25 14.11
CA TYR A 346 5.07 2.84 14.28
C TYR A 346 5.34 2.07 13.00
N GLN A 347 5.99 0.93 13.09
CA GLN A 347 6.20 0.02 11.97
C GLN A 347 5.25 -1.16 12.08
N CYS A 348 4.47 -1.41 11.02
CA CYS A 348 3.58 -2.56 10.92
C CYS A 348 4.20 -3.56 9.93
N CYS A 349 5.02 -4.46 10.47
CA CYS A 349 5.83 -5.40 9.71
C CYS A 349 5.87 -6.78 10.40
N SER A 350 6.34 -7.79 9.67
CA SER A 350 6.52 -9.15 10.19
C SER A 350 7.99 -9.55 10.36
N GLY A 351 8.94 -8.85 9.73
CA GLY A 351 10.32 -9.30 9.57
C GLY A 351 11.09 -9.58 10.85
N SER A 352 10.86 -8.83 11.94
CA SER A 352 11.52 -9.08 13.23
C SER A 352 10.87 -10.17 14.06
N ALA A 353 9.55 -10.30 14.01
CA ALA A 353 8.76 -11.07 14.98
C ALA A 353 8.21 -12.39 14.41
N ASN A 354 7.94 -12.45 13.11
CA ASN A 354 7.46 -13.64 12.42
C ASN A 354 7.95 -13.64 10.94
N PRO A 355 9.26 -13.74 10.69
CA PRO A 355 9.82 -13.59 9.36
C PRO A 355 9.41 -14.71 8.40
N ILE A 356 9.21 -14.35 7.13
CA ILE A 356 9.17 -15.30 6.02
C ILE A 356 10.28 -14.99 5.02
N SER A 357 11.05 -16.01 4.66
CA SER A 357 12.06 -15.88 3.60
C SER A 357 11.44 -16.01 2.22
N LEU A 358 12.06 -15.39 1.21
CA LEU A 358 11.66 -15.55 -0.19
C LEU A 358 11.63 -17.02 -0.63
N GLY A 359 12.56 -17.83 -0.11
CA GLY A 359 12.58 -19.27 -0.35
C GLY A 359 11.31 -19.96 0.15
N GLN A 360 10.95 -19.73 1.42
CA GLN A 360 9.73 -20.29 2.02
C GLN A 360 8.47 -19.83 1.28
N PHE A 361 8.39 -18.54 0.93
CA PHE A 361 7.26 -17.99 0.16
C PHE A 361 7.07 -18.73 -1.18
N ILE A 362 8.16 -18.91 -1.93
CA ILE A 362 8.15 -19.63 -3.21
C ILE A 362 7.80 -21.11 -3.01
N ASP A 363 8.33 -21.74 -1.96
CA ASP A 363 8.08 -23.16 -1.69
C ASP A 363 6.59 -23.41 -1.34
N HIS A 364 5.96 -22.56 -0.52
CA HIS A 364 4.52 -22.63 -0.24
C HIS A 364 3.67 -22.43 -1.50
N LEU A 365 4.03 -21.46 -2.34
CA LEU A 365 3.36 -21.21 -3.61
C LEU A 365 3.45 -22.42 -4.55
N MET A 366 4.63 -23.01 -4.70
CA MET A 366 4.84 -24.19 -5.56
C MET A 366 4.11 -25.42 -5.01
N ALA A 367 4.13 -25.62 -3.69
CA ALA A 367 3.43 -26.72 -3.04
C ALA A 367 1.92 -26.63 -3.26
N GLU A 368 1.33 -25.44 -3.09
CA GLU A 368 -0.10 -25.24 -3.29
C GLU A 368 -0.51 -25.35 -4.75
N ALA A 369 0.29 -24.80 -5.66
CA ALA A 369 0.05 -24.96 -7.09
C ALA A 369 0.09 -26.44 -7.51
N LYS A 370 1.06 -27.22 -7.00
CA LYS A 370 1.17 -28.64 -7.32
C LYS A 370 -0.04 -29.44 -6.84
N ALA A 371 -0.50 -29.18 -5.62
CA ALA A 371 -1.58 -29.92 -4.99
C ALA A 371 -2.98 -29.49 -5.47
N ASN A 372 -3.21 -28.18 -5.62
CA ASN A 372 -4.55 -27.61 -5.66
C ASN A 372 -4.78 -26.59 -6.79
N TYR A 373 -3.94 -26.53 -7.84
CA TYR A 373 -4.10 -25.52 -8.90
C TYR A 373 -5.53 -25.45 -9.49
N GLY A 374 -6.24 -26.58 -9.55
CA GLY A 374 -7.59 -26.68 -10.08
C GLY A 374 -8.63 -25.86 -9.30
N ALA A 375 -8.37 -25.53 -8.03
CA ALA A 375 -9.23 -24.68 -7.22
C ALA A 375 -9.15 -23.18 -7.60
N TYR A 376 -8.14 -22.78 -8.40
CA TYR A 376 -7.87 -21.37 -8.69
C TYR A 376 -7.97 -21.06 -10.19
N GLU A 377 -9.18 -21.15 -10.74
CA GLU A 377 -9.44 -21.00 -12.19
C GLU A 377 -8.98 -19.66 -12.81
N ARG A 378 -8.92 -18.60 -12.00
CA ARG A 378 -8.50 -17.25 -12.44
C ARG A 378 -6.99 -17.07 -12.28
N LEU A 379 -6.38 -17.75 -11.31
CA LEU A 379 -4.93 -17.70 -11.05
C LEU A 379 -4.13 -18.68 -11.92
N PHE A 380 -4.44 -19.98 -11.89
CA PHE A 380 -3.74 -21.00 -12.66
C PHE A 380 -4.55 -21.40 -13.89
N TYR A 381 -3.96 -21.28 -15.08
CA TYR A 381 -4.62 -21.69 -16.34
C TYR A 381 -4.35 -23.14 -16.70
N ARG A 382 -3.32 -23.72 -16.11
CA ARG A 382 -2.90 -25.12 -16.20
C ARG A 382 -2.02 -25.40 -14.99
N GLN A 383 -1.78 -26.67 -14.69
CA GLN A 383 -0.80 -27.04 -13.68
C GLN A 383 0.60 -26.53 -14.08
N PRO A 384 1.27 -25.74 -13.24
CA PRO A 384 2.65 -25.35 -13.50
C PRO A 384 3.57 -26.57 -13.51
N THR A 385 4.43 -26.69 -14.52
CA THR A 385 5.37 -27.81 -14.66
C THR A 385 6.82 -27.42 -14.45
N ARG A 386 7.13 -26.12 -14.52
CA ARG A 386 8.48 -25.60 -14.34
C ARG A 386 8.72 -25.17 -12.90
N PRO A 387 9.91 -25.45 -12.33
CA PRO A 387 10.28 -24.91 -11.03
C PRO A 387 10.47 -23.39 -11.13
N PHE A 388 10.18 -22.68 -10.04
CA PHE A 388 10.41 -21.26 -9.90
C PHE A 388 11.61 -21.03 -8.98
N VAL A 389 12.71 -20.57 -9.56
CA VAL A 389 13.99 -20.53 -8.84
C VAL A 389 14.40 -19.08 -8.60
N ALA A 390 14.53 -18.73 -7.33
CA ALA A 390 15.15 -17.48 -6.93
C ALA A 390 16.69 -17.59 -7.07
N VAL A 391 17.29 -16.67 -7.81
CA VAL A 391 18.74 -16.61 -8.07
C VAL A 391 19.28 -15.22 -7.72
N ASN A 392 20.57 -15.12 -7.40
CA ASN A 392 21.17 -13.82 -7.12
C ASN A 392 21.09 -12.89 -8.35
N ARG A 393 21.10 -11.58 -8.11
CA ARG A 393 20.89 -10.58 -9.16
C ARG A 393 21.91 -10.66 -10.30
N ARG A 394 23.19 -10.87 -9.98
CA ARG A 394 24.27 -10.93 -10.97
C ARG A 394 24.07 -12.11 -11.94
N LEU A 395 23.74 -13.28 -11.40
CA LEU A 395 23.46 -14.48 -12.19
C LEU A 395 22.20 -14.29 -13.04
N PHE A 396 21.15 -13.69 -12.48
CA PHE A 396 19.95 -13.34 -13.25
C PHE A 396 20.27 -12.45 -14.45
N ASP A 397 20.98 -11.34 -14.21
CA ASP A 397 21.32 -10.37 -15.25
C ASP A 397 22.24 -10.99 -16.31
N LEU A 398 23.18 -11.85 -15.92
CA LEU A 398 24.04 -12.61 -16.83
C LEU A 398 23.22 -13.54 -17.73
N VAL A 399 22.34 -14.37 -17.14
CA VAL A 399 21.52 -15.34 -17.89
C VAL A 399 20.56 -14.63 -18.83
N VAL A 400 19.85 -13.60 -18.38
CA VAL A 400 18.87 -12.87 -19.19
C VAL A 400 19.57 -12.09 -20.31
N SER A 401 20.68 -11.41 -20.04
CA SER A 401 21.41 -10.66 -21.05
C SER A 401 22.10 -11.59 -22.06
N GLY A 402 22.68 -12.69 -21.58
CA GLY A 402 23.30 -13.72 -22.41
C GLY A 402 22.30 -14.43 -23.33
N ALA A 403 21.07 -14.69 -22.86
CA ALA A 403 20.00 -15.27 -23.68
C ALA A 403 19.41 -14.28 -24.69
N ARG A 404 19.34 -12.98 -24.36
CA ARG A 404 18.73 -11.96 -25.22
C ARG A 404 19.49 -11.77 -26.53
N MET A 405 20.81 -11.69 -26.49
CA MET A 405 21.67 -11.44 -27.67
C MET A 405 21.48 -12.45 -28.81
N PRO A 406 21.58 -13.78 -28.60
CA PRO A 406 21.33 -14.76 -29.66
C PRO A 406 19.86 -14.80 -30.09
N LEU A 407 18.92 -14.52 -29.18
CA LEU A 407 17.49 -14.50 -29.50
C LEU A 407 17.08 -13.31 -30.37
N THR A 408 17.67 -12.13 -30.18
CA THR A 408 17.41 -10.96 -31.04
C THR A 408 18.03 -11.13 -32.42
N LEU A 409 19.23 -11.71 -32.49
CA LEU A 409 19.88 -12.04 -33.77
C LEU A 409 19.07 -13.07 -34.56
N SER A 410 18.66 -14.16 -33.91
CA SER A 410 17.82 -15.20 -34.55
C SER A 410 16.41 -14.69 -34.91
N ASP A 411 15.78 -13.84 -34.10
CA ASP A 411 14.48 -13.21 -34.43
C ASP A 411 14.58 -12.34 -35.69
N ARG A 412 15.67 -11.58 -35.85
CA ARG A 412 15.93 -10.79 -37.07
C ARG A 412 16.11 -11.69 -38.29
N VAL A 413 16.91 -12.75 -38.18
CA VAL A 413 17.14 -13.71 -39.27
C VAL A 413 15.85 -14.44 -39.66
N LEU A 414 15.07 -14.92 -38.68
CA LEU A 414 13.80 -15.61 -38.94
C LEU A 414 12.79 -14.70 -39.65
N ARG A 415 12.69 -13.42 -39.25
CA ARG A 415 11.83 -12.44 -39.93
C ARG A 415 12.30 -12.13 -41.34
N LEU A 416 13.61 -12.04 -41.57
CA LEU A 416 14.17 -11.89 -42.92
C LEU A 416 13.85 -13.09 -43.82
N LEU A 417 13.76 -14.29 -43.24
CA LEU A 417 13.37 -15.53 -43.91
C LEU A 417 11.84 -15.75 -43.99
N GLY A 418 11.03 -14.75 -43.61
CA GLY A 418 9.57 -14.83 -43.67
C GLY A 418 8.91 -15.79 -42.66
N LYS A 419 9.65 -16.23 -41.63
CA LYS A 419 9.14 -17.12 -40.57
C LYS A 419 8.74 -16.33 -39.33
N ASP A 420 7.79 -16.88 -38.57
CA ASP A 420 7.46 -16.37 -37.23
C ASP A 420 8.70 -16.43 -36.33
N GLY A 421 9.08 -15.27 -35.80
CA GLY A 421 10.29 -15.10 -35.00
C GLY A 421 10.11 -15.40 -33.50
N ASN A 422 11.20 -15.23 -32.73
CA ASN A 422 11.28 -15.44 -31.28
C ASN A 422 10.62 -14.33 -30.43
N GLY A 423 9.79 -13.48 -31.03
CA GLY A 423 9.18 -12.31 -30.38
C GLY A 423 8.36 -12.63 -29.10
N ARG A 424 7.83 -13.84 -28.93
CA ARG A 424 7.18 -14.25 -27.67
C ARG A 424 8.21 -14.46 -26.54
N VAL A 425 9.32 -15.14 -26.83
CA VAL A 425 10.38 -15.40 -25.86
C VAL A 425 11.08 -14.11 -25.46
N LEU A 426 11.35 -13.23 -26.43
CA LEU A 426 11.91 -11.90 -26.18
C LEU A 426 11.02 -11.06 -25.24
N ARG A 427 9.70 -11.04 -25.49
CA ARG A 427 8.74 -10.37 -24.58
C ARG A 427 8.72 -10.96 -23.18
N ASN A 428 8.86 -12.29 -23.05
CA ASN A 428 8.97 -12.93 -21.73
C ASN A 428 10.26 -12.52 -21.01
N LEU A 429 11.39 -12.41 -21.71
CA LEU A 429 12.65 -11.88 -21.14
C LEU A 429 12.54 -10.41 -20.75
N ASP A 430 11.89 -9.58 -21.57
CA ASP A 430 11.57 -8.18 -21.21
C ASP A 430 10.72 -8.10 -19.96
N THR A 431 9.70 -8.96 -19.85
CA THR A 431 8.83 -9.06 -18.67
C THR A 431 9.65 -9.47 -17.44
N ALA A 432 10.49 -10.50 -17.57
CA ALA A 432 11.37 -10.96 -16.49
C ALA A 432 12.31 -9.85 -16.01
N LYS A 433 12.95 -9.12 -16.94
CA LYS A 433 13.82 -7.98 -16.61
C LYS A 433 13.06 -6.83 -15.95
N SER A 434 11.85 -6.55 -16.42
CA SER A 434 10.98 -5.52 -15.82
C SER A 434 10.58 -5.89 -14.39
N LEU A 435 10.08 -7.10 -14.16
CA LEU A 435 9.76 -7.63 -12.83
C LEU A 435 10.99 -7.60 -11.92
N ALA A 436 12.13 -8.05 -12.43
CA ALA A 436 13.39 -8.01 -11.72
C ALA A 436 13.77 -6.60 -11.28
N THR A 437 13.67 -5.60 -12.16
CA THR A 437 14.00 -4.21 -11.82
C THR A 437 13.00 -3.62 -10.82
N ILE A 438 11.71 -3.93 -10.93
CA ILE A 438 10.68 -3.38 -10.04
C ILE A 438 10.76 -4.02 -8.65
N PHE A 439 10.95 -5.34 -8.59
CA PHE A 439 10.81 -6.10 -7.35
C PHE A 439 12.15 -6.52 -6.71
N GLY A 440 13.27 -6.37 -7.41
CA GLY A 440 14.58 -6.85 -6.95
C GLY A 440 15.07 -6.22 -5.65
N PHE A 441 14.59 -5.03 -5.30
CA PHE A 441 14.90 -4.39 -4.01
C PHE A 441 14.15 -5.04 -2.84
N TYR A 442 12.91 -5.46 -3.07
CA TYR A 442 12.04 -6.09 -2.06
C TYR A 442 12.38 -7.55 -1.80
N THR A 443 13.15 -8.18 -2.69
CA THR A 443 13.47 -9.62 -2.66
C THR A 443 14.92 -9.94 -2.32
N ALA A 444 15.71 -8.92 -1.99
CA ALA A 444 17.06 -9.06 -1.45
C ALA A 444 17.40 -7.93 -0.45
N PRO A 445 16.53 -7.59 0.52
CA PRO A 445 16.88 -6.59 1.51
C PRO A 445 17.98 -7.11 2.44
N ASP A 446 18.94 -6.24 2.75
CA ASP A 446 19.96 -6.46 3.78
C ASP A 446 19.52 -5.85 5.14
N TYR A 447 18.21 -5.78 5.37
CA TYR A 447 17.62 -5.19 6.57
C TYR A 447 16.45 -6.01 7.12
N ILE A 448 16.18 -5.82 8.42
CA ILE A 448 15.06 -6.41 9.16
C ILE A 448 14.32 -5.27 9.84
N PHE A 449 13.05 -5.07 9.49
CA PHE A 449 12.20 -4.06 10.13
C PHE A 449 11.76 -4.54 11.51
N ARG A 450 11.86 -3.65 12.50
CA ARG A 450 11.38 -3.88 13.86
C ARG A 450 10.11 -3.08 14.15
N ASN A 451 9.21 -3.67 14.94
CA ASN A 451 7.90 -3.12 15.31
C ASN A 451 7.71 -3.03 16.84
N ASP A 452 8.80 -2.80 17.57
CA ASP A 452 8.81 -2.78 19.04
C ASP A 452 7.85 -1.75 19.64
N GLU A 453 7.84 -0.53 19.11
CA GLU A 453 6.99 0.56 19.58
C GLU A 453 5.51 0.29 19.27
N LEU A 454 5.20 -0.35 18.14
CA LEU A 454 3.84 -0.79 17.82
C LEU A 454 3.38 -1.91 18.76
N GLN A 455 4.23 -2.91 19.08
CA GLN A 455 3.89 -3.96 20.05
C GLN A 455 3.76 -3.38 21.47
N ALA A 456 4.59 -2.39 21.82
CA ALA A 456 4.47 -1.66 23.08
C ALA A 456 3.18 -0.85 23.13
N LEU A 457 2.75 -0.22 22.03
CA LEU A 457 1.45 0.46 21.92
C LEU A 457 0.29 -0.50 22.18
N ALA A 458 0.26 -1.65 21.50
CA ALA A 458 -0.77 -2.66 21.72
C ALA A 458 -0.80 -3.13 23.19
N THR A 459 0.36 -3.25 23.83
CA THR A 459 0.47 -3.56 25.26
C THR A 459 -0.08 -2.46 26.15
N ARG A 460 0.19 -1.19 25.84
CA ARG A 460 -0.35 -0.03 26.58
C ARG A 460 -1.87 0.10 26.45
N MET A 461 -2.47 -0.37 25.36
CA MET A 461 -3.93 -0.33 25.16
C MET A 461 -4.67 -1.40 25.98
N GLY A 462 -4.00 -2.52 26.27
CA GLY A 462 -4.52 -3.57 27.15
C GLY A 462 -5.15 -4.75 26.39
N GLU A 463 -5.55 -5.78 27.14
CA GLU A 463 -5.92 -7.08 26.55
C GLU A 463 -7.20 -7.03 25.70
N ALA A 464 -8.19 -6.23 26.11
CA ALA A 464 -9.41 -6.04 25.31
C ALA A 464 -9.08 -5.46 23.92
N ASP A 465 -8.21 -4.45 23.86
CA ASP A 465 -7.80 -3.83 22.61
C ASP A 465 -6.86 -4.71 21.78
N LYS A 466 -6.01 -5.53 22.42
CA LYS A 466 -5.24 -6.56 21.70
C LYS A 466 -6.14 -7.58 21.01
N ALA A 467 -7.27 -7.92 21.61
CA ALA A 467 -8.25 -8.84 21.03
C ALA A 467 -9.06 -8.18 19.90
N LEU A 468 -9.50 -6.94 20.09
CA LEU A 468 -10.33 -6.21 19.12
C LEU A 468 -9.54 -5.64 17.93
N PHE A 469 -8.29 -5.23 18.16
CA PHE A 469 -7.42 -4.58 17.18
C PHE A 469 -6.04 -5.26 17.16
N PRO A 470 -5.94 -6.55 16.82
CA PRO A 470 -4.68 -7.27 16.82
C PRO A 470 -3.68 -6.65 15.82
N VAL A 471 -2.43 -6.51 16.26
CA VAL A 471 -1.29 -6.06 15.43
C VAL A 471 -0.07 -6.98 15.52
N ASN A 472 -0.16 -8.08 16.27
CA ASN A 472 0.96 -9.01 16.43
C ASN A 472 1.07 -9.91 15.18
N PRO A 473 2.18 -9.84 14.40
CA PRO A 473 2.37 -10.64 13.20
C PRO A 473 2.56 -12.14 13.50
N GLN A 474 2.83 -12.54 14.74
CA GLN A 474 2.94 -13.96 15.13
C GLN A 474 1.62 -14.74 14.97
N ARG A 475 0.50 -14.04 14.78
CA ARG A 475 -0.78 -14.66 14.42
C ARG A 475 -0.79 -15.28 13.02
N ILE A 476 0.17 -14.90 12.17
CA ILE A 476 0.25 -15.39 10.80
C ILE A 476 0.88 -16.78 10.80
N ASP A 477 0.05 -17.81 10.60
CA ASP A 477 0.54 -19.10 10.11
C ASP A 477 0.84 -18.95 8.62
N TRP A 478 2.12 -18.83 8.25
CA TRP A 478 2.54 -18.57 6.88
C TRP A 478 2.08 -19.63 5.89
N GLU A 479 2.02 -20.89 6.30
CA GLU A 479 1.56 -21.97 5.43
C GLU A 479 0.07 -21.81 5.15
N VAL A 480 -0.75 -21.64 6.18
CA VAL A 480 -2.19 -21.47 6.04
C VAL A 480 -2.50 -20.16 5.32
N TYR A 481 -1.89 -19.06 5.72
CA TYR A 481 -2.11 -17.74 5.16
C TYR A 481 -1.79 -17.71 3.68
N LEU A 482 -0.58 -18.10 3.26
CA LEU A 482 -0.23 -18.06 1.84
C LEU A 482 -1.08 -19.02 1.01
N ARG A 483 -1.19 -20.28 1.46
CA ARG A 483 -1.78 -21.34 0.63
C ARG A 483 -3.30 -21.26 0.56
N LYS A 484 -3.95 -21.09 1.72
CA LYS A 484 -5.40 -21.22 1.85
C LYS A 484 -6.13 -19.88 1.87
N VAL A 485 -5.52 -18.84 2.42
CA VAL A 485 -6.16 -17.52 2.58
C VAL A 485 -5.82 -16.60 1.40
N HIS A 486 -4.54 -16.28 1.21
CA HIS A 486 -4.06 -15.28 0.27
C HIS A 486 -4.25 -15.73 -1.20
N LEU A 487 -3.83 -16.94 -1.59
CA LEU A 487 -4.02 -17.41 -2.97
C LEU A 487 -5.51 -17.54 -3.35
N THR A 488 -6.35 -17.97 -2.41
CA THR A 488 -7.81 -18.02 -2.58
C THR A 488 -8.38 -16.62 -2.76
N GLY A 489 -7.94 -15.69 -1.91
CA GLY A 489 -8.29 -14.28 -1.95
C GLY A 489 -7.90 -13.60 -3.27
N LEU A 490 -6.66 -13.78 -3.70
CA LEU A 490 -6.13 -13.29 -4.96
C LEU A 490 -6.97 -13.79 -6.14
N ASN A 491 -7.25 -15.10 -6.16
CA ASN A 491 -8.11 -15.71 -7.18
C ASN A 491 -9.53 -15.13 -7.16
N ARG A 492 -10.12 -14.94 -5.98
CA ARG A 492 -11.52 -14.50 -5.82
C ARG A 492 -11.71 -13.00 -6.10
N TYR A 493 -10.92 -12.14 -5.47
CA TYR A 493 -11.17 -10.70 -5.38
C TYR A 493 -10.34 -9.87 -6.36
N ALA A 494 -9.05 -10.18 -6.54
CA ALA A 494 -8.17 -9.36 -7.38
C ALA A 494 -8.21 -9.73 -8.87
N LEU A 495 -8.36 -11.02 -9.18
CA LEU A 495 -8.25 -11.49 -10.56
C LEU A 495 -9.60 -11.51 -11.28
N ALA A 496 -9.62 -10.88 -12.46
CA ALA A 496 -10.75 -10.90 -13.35
C ALA A 496 -10.94 -12.28 -14.01
N GLU A 497 -12.20 -12.68 -14.21
CA GLU A 497 -12.52 -13.85 -15.03
C GLU A 497 -11.91 -13.79 -16.43
N ARG A 498 -11.49 -14.96 -16.92
CA ARG A 498 -10.86 -15.10 -18.25
C ARG A 498 -11.81 -14.62 -19.35
N LYS A 499 -11.28 -13.84 -20.30
CA LYS A 499 -12.04 -13.38 -21.48
C LYS A 499 -12.69 -14.53 -22.26
N ALA A 500 -12.01 -15.67 -22.41
CA ALA A 500 -12.54 -16.85 -23.10
C ALA A 500 -13.73 -17.48 -22.35
N VAL A 501 -13.69 -17.51 -21.02
CA VAL A 501 -14.80 -18.01 -20.18
C VAL A 501 -15.99 -17.04 -20.25
N ARG A 502 -15.74 -15.73 -20.16
CA ARG A 502 -16.78 -14.70 -20.37
C ARG A 502 -17.44 -14.80 -21.74
N ALA A 503 -16.65 -15.02 -22.80
CA ALA A 503 -17.16 -15.20 -24.16
C ALA A 503 -18.06 -16.44 -24.26
N LYS A 504 -17.63 -17.58 -23.71
CA LYS A 504 -18.41 -18.83 -23.67
C LYS A 504 -19.72 -18.68 -22.88
N LEU A 505 -19.67 -18.05 -21.70
CA LEU A 505 -20.86 -17.77 -20.88
C LEU A 505 -21.84 -16.82 -21.59
N ARG A 506 -21.33 -15.79 -22.28
CA ARG A 506 -22.15 -14.87 -23.07
C ARG A 506 -22.82 -15.59 -24.26
N GLU A 507 -22.11 -16.52 -24.88
CA GLU A 507 -22.66 -17.36 -25.96
C GLU A 507 -23.71 -18.35 -25.44
N GLN A 508 -23.51 -18.95 -24.26
CA GLN A 508 -24.48 -19.81 -23.60
C GLN A 508 -25.75 -19.04 -23.18
N ARG A 509 -25.62 -17.83 -22.61
CA ARG A 509 -26.77 -16.97 -22.28
C ARG A 509 -27.54 -16.53 -23.53
N LYS A 510 -26.86 -16.31 -24.66
CA LYS A 510 -27.49 -16.03 -25.95
C LYS A 510 -28.18 -17.23 -26.61
N LYS A 511 -27.84 -18.46 -26.19
CA LYS A 511 -28.50 -19.69 -26.66
C LYS A 511 -29.66 -20.12 -25.76
N ALA A 512 -29.70 -19.60 -24.54
CA ALA A 512 -30.75 -19.87 -23.54
C ALA A 512 -31.85 -18.80 -23.51
N ALA A 513 -31.62 -17.63 -24.14
CA ALA A 513 -32.60 -16.61 -24.46
C ALA A 513 -32.96 -16.73 -25.94
#